data_AF-A0A2V6ZSC9-F1
#
_entry.id   AF-A0A2V6ZSC9-F1
#
_cell.length_a   1.000
_cell.length_b   1.000
_cell.length_c   1.000
_cell.angle_alpha   90.00
_cell.angle_beta   90.00
_cell.angle_gamma   90.00
#
_symmetry.space_group_name_H-M   'P 1'
#
loop_
_entity.id
_entity.type
_entity.pdbx_description
1 polymer ?
#
loop_
_entity_poly.entity_id
_entity_poly.type
_entity_poly.pdbx_seq_one_letter_code
_entity_poly.pdbx_strand_id
1 'polypeptide(L)'
;MTAWMVLGLRLALASAQNTPIPQTPGWELVMRCVICHSVEVAVQQRFGPRGWSDTLDRMIKYGAPIPPEDKETLLVYLLRHYRDPAGR
;
A
#
# COMPACT_ATOMS: atom_id res chain seq x y z
N MET A 1 9.76 51.44 -25.36
CA MET A 1 10.35 50.14 -24.95
C MET A 1 9.56 49.61 -23.76
N THR A 2 8.43 48.97 -23.98
CA THR A 2 7.58 48.41 -22.91
C THR A 2 7.78 46.90 -22.87
N ALA A 3 8.62 46.44 -21.93
CA ALA A 3 8.85 45.02 -21.70
C ALA A 3 7.73 44.47 -20.83
N TRP A 4 6.86 43.65 -21.42
CA TRP A 4 5.83 42.90 -20.70
C TRP A 4 6.43 41.55 -20.28
N MET A 5 6.68 41.41 -18.98
CA MET A 5 7.08 40.15 -18.36
C MET A 5 5.81 39.33 -18.10
N VAL A 6 5.54 38.33 -18.95
CA VAL A 6 4.47 37.36 -18.71
C VAL A 6 5.02 36.31 -17.75
N LEU A 7 4.63 36.40 -16.47
CA LEU A 7 4.94 35.41 -15.45
C LEU A 7 4.08 34.17 -15.70
N GLY A 8 4.65 33.19 -16.41
CA GLY A 8 3.98 31.91 -16.70
C GLY A 8 3.81 31.06 -15.44
N LEU A 9 2.57 30.91 -14.98
CA LEU A 9 2.20 29.99 -13.91
C LEU A 9 2.38 28.54 -14.40
N ARG A 10 3.41 27.85 -13.90
CA ARG A 10 3.58 26.41 -14.15
C ARG A 10 2.68 25.61 -13.21
N LEU A 11 1.56 25.11 -13.73
CA LEU A 11 0.80 24.06 -13.06
C LEU A 11 1.62 22.76 -13.12
N ALA A 12 2.12 22.31 -11.97
CA ALA A 12 2.64 20.95 -11.84
C ALA A 12 1.44 19.98 -11.79
N LEU A 13 1.24 19.19 -12.84
CA LEU A 13 0.33 18.04 -12.76
C LEU A 13 0.99 16.99 -11.85
N ALA A 14 0.46 16.81 -10.65
CA ALA A 14 0.79 15.67 -9.82
C ALA A 14 0.19 14.41 -10.47
N SER A 15 1.00 13.63 -11.18
CA SER A 15 0.60 12.32 -11.66
C SER A 15 0.43 11.38 -10.46
N ALA A 16 -0.78 10.86 -10.25
CA ALA A 16 -0.99 9.73 -9.35
C ALA A 16 -0.27 8.51 -9.94
N GLN A 17 0.91 8.20 -9.41
CA GLN A 17 1.68 7.05 -9.88
C GLN A 17 1.05 5.78 -9.33
N ASN A 18 0.33 5.04 -10.18
CA ASN A 18 -0.18 3.73 -9.83
C ASN A 18 1.00 2.75 -9.78
N THR A 19 1.58 2.58 -8.59
CA THR A 19 2.72 1.66 -8.43
C THR A 19 2.19 0.23 -8.50
N PRO A 20 2.63 -0.58 -9.47
CA PRO A 20 2.13 -1.94 -9.60
C PRO A 20 2.48 -2.77 -8.36
N ILE A 21 1.58 -3.67 -7.97
CA ILE A 21 1.80 -4.62 -6.87
C ILE A 21 2.90 -5.60 -7.29
N PRO A 22 4.00 -5.75 -6.52
CA PRO A 22 5.07 -6.69 -6.86
C PRO A 22 4.57 -8.14 -6.90
N GLN A 23 4.64 -8.79 -8.06
CA GLN A 23 4.19 -10.18 -8.23
C GLN A 23 5.25 -11.19 -7.76
N THR A 24 5.51 -11.24 -6.45
CA THR A 24 6.42 -12.21 -5.80
C THR A 24 5.62 -13.17 -4.92
N PRO A 25 6.14 -14.34 -4.50
CA PRO A 25 5.37 -15.31 -3.71
C PRO A 25 4.56 -14.67 -2.58
N GLY A 26 3.26 -14.95 -2.54
CA GLY A 26 2.30 -14.38 -1.58
C GLY A 26 1.53 -13.15 -2.07
N TRP A 27 1.84 -12.61 -3.26
CA TRP A 27 1.15 -11.42 -3.79
C TRP A 27 -0.35 -11.65 -4.03
N GLU A 28 -0.74 -12.87 -4.41
CA GLU A 28 -2.13 -13.23 -4.68
C GLU A 28 -3.01 -13.06 -3.44
N LEU A 29 -2.43 -13.26 -2.24
CA LEU A 29 -3.12 -13.11 -0.97
C LEU A 29 -3.51 -11.65 -0.70
N VAL A 30 -2.82 -10.68 -1.30
CA VAL A 30 -3.18 -9.26 -1.19
C VAL A 30 -4.56 -9.00 -1.82
N MET A 31 -4.96 -9.78 -2.81
CA MET A 31 -6.29 -9.67 -3.43
C MET A 31 -7.42 -10.09 -2.48
N ARG A 32 -7.14 -10.74 -1.34
CA ARG A 32 -8.15 -10.99 -0.31
C ARG A 32 -8.58 -9.71 0.42
N CYS A 33 -7.76 -8.66 0.38
CA CYS A 33 -8.05 -7.37 1.02
C CYS A 33 -9.07 -6.52 0.23
N VAL A 34 -9.34 -6.84 -1.05
CA VAL A 34 -10.18 -5.99 -1.91
C VAL A 34 -11.68 -6.27 -1.83
N ILE A 35 -12.10 -7.10 -0.86
CA ILE A 35 -13.52 -7.44 -0.68
C ILE A 35 -14.36 -6.27 -0.16
N CYS A 36 -13.76 -5.36 0.61
CA CYS A 36 -14.42 -4.16 1.14
C CYS A 36 -13.75 -2.85 0.67
N HIS A 37 -12.44 -2.94 0.48
CA HIS A 37 -11.45 -1.93 0.17
C HIS A 37 -10.91 -1.79 -1.24
N SER A 38 -10.41 -0.63 -1.63
CA SER A 38 -9.26 -0.57 -2.54
C SER A 38 -8.01 -1.22 -1.91
N VAL A 39 -7.19 -1.91 -2.71
CA VAL A 39 -5.88 -2.43 -2.27
C VAL A 39 -4.87 -1.32 -1.99
N GLU A 40 -5.11 -0.16 -2.59
CA GLU A 40 -4.34 1.08 -2.47
C GLU A 40 -4.14 1.47 -1.01
N VAL A 41 -5.16 1.24 -0.17
CA VAL A 41 -5.08 1.50 1.27
C VAL A 41 -3.94 0.71 1.91
N ALA A 42 -3.74 -0.55 1.53
CA ALA A 42 -2.67 -1.39 2.07
C ALA A 42 -1.30 -0.99 1.49
N VAL A 43 -1.17 -0.89 0.17
CA VAL A 43 0.14 -0.65 -0.48
C VAL A 43 0.72 0.75 -0.20
N GLN A 44 -0.09 1.69 0.30
CA GLN A 44 0.34 3.00 0.78
C GLN A 44 0.88 2.98 2.21
N GLN A 45 0.57 1.95 3.01
CA GLN A 45 1.05 1.88 4.39
C GLN A 45 2.52 1.50 4.46
N ARG A 46 3.20 1.97 5.50
CA ARG A 46 4.54 1.55 5.85
C ARG A 46 4.56 1.24 7.34
N PHE A 47 4.39 -0.04 7.66
CA PHE A 47 4.39 -0.52 9.06
C PHE A 47 5.54 -1.48 9.32
N GLY A 48 5.96 -1.57 10.57
CA GLY A 48 6.79 -2.66 11.08
C GLY A 48 6.00 -3.96 11.26
N PRO A 49 6.68 -5.04 11.71
CA PRO A 49 6.09 -6.36 11.91
C PRO A 49 4.82 -6.36 12.74
N ARG A 50 4.82 -5.64 13.87
CA ARG A 50 3.65 -5.56 14.76
C ARG A 50 2.48 -4.85 14.08
N GLY A 51 2.71 -3.69 13.47
CA GLY A 51 1.65 -2.93 12.80
C GLY A 51 1.01 -3.69 11.65
N TRP A 52 1.79 -4.45 10.88
CA TRP A 52 1.26 -5.32 9.83
C TRP A 52 0.47 -6.51 10.40
N SER A 53 0.99 -7.19 11.42
CA SER A 53 0.25 -8.28 12.08
C SER A 53 -1.10 -7.78 12.63
N ASP A 54 -1.09 -6.67 13.37
CA ASP A 54 -2.30 -6.07 13.95
C ASP A 54 -3.30 -5.64 12.86
N THR A 55 -2.81 -5.20 11.70
CA THR A 55 -3.64 -4.86 10.54
C THR A 55 -4.30 -6.11 9.96
N LEU A 56 -3.54 -7.19 9.73
CA LEU A 56 -4.09 -8.46 9.24
C LEU A 56 -5.13 -9.03 10.20
N ASP A 57 -4.84 -9.03 11.50
CA ASP A 57 -5.79 -9.48 12.53
C ASP A 57 -7.08 -8.68 12.52
N ARG A 58 -6.97 -7.36 12.34
CA ARG A 58 -8.14 -6.48 12.24
C ARG A 58 -8.96 -6.76 10.99
N MET A 59 -8.32 -6.96 9.83
CA MET A 59 -9.02 -7.25 8.58
C MET A 59 -9.70 -8.61 8.63
N ILE A 60 -9.04 -9.63 9.17
CA ILE A 60 -9.65 -10.95 9.41
C ILE A 60 -10.88 -10.81 10.31
N LYS A 61 -10.76 -10.06 11.42
CA LYS A 61 -11.87 -9.78 12.32
C LYS A 61 -13.04 -9.06 11.63
N TYR A 62 -12.76 -8.21 10.65
CA TYR A 62 -13.77 -7.53 9.84
C TYR A 62 -14.36 -8.41 8.72
N GLY A 63 -13.86 -9.62 8.53
CA GLY A 63 -14.39 -10.59 7.56
C GLY A 63 -13.55 -10.74 6.30
N ALA A 64 -12.32 -10.24 6.26
CA ALA A 64 -11.41 -10.54 5.16
C ALA A 64 -11.15 -12.07 5.10
N PRO A 65 -11.30 -12.70 3.92
CA PRO A 65 -11.15 -14.15 3.77
C PRO A 65 -9.67 -14.54 3.69
N ILE A 66 -8.95 -14.37 4.81
CA ILE A 66 -7.55 -14.74 4.98
C ILE A 66 -7.48 -15.88 6.00
N PRO A 67 -7.31 -17.13 5.52
CA PRO A 67 -7.13 -18.28 6.41
C PRO A 67 -5.90 -18.13 7.33
N PRO A 68 -5.91 -18.71 8.54
CA PRO A 68 -4.77 -18.65 9.46
C PRO A 68 -3.44 -19.13 8.83
N GLU A 69 -3.49 -20.15 7.98
CA GLU A 69 -2.35 -20.70 7.26
C GLU A 69 -1.74 -19.73 6.22
N ASP A 70 -2.55 -18.82 5.69
CA ASP A 70 -2.12 -17.83 4.68
C ASP A 70 -1.62 -16.53 5.32
N LYS A 71 -2.02 -16.26 6.58
CA LYS A 71 -1.69 -15.02 7.28
C LYS A 71 -0.18 -14.77 7.35
N GLU A 72 0.60 -15.79 7.68
CA GLU A 72 2.07 -15.67 7.80
C GLU A 72 2.71 -15.36 6.44
N THR A 73 2.29 -16.05 5.39
CA THR A 73 2.75 -15.80 4.01
C THR A 73 2.47 -14.36 3.58
N LEU A 74 1.25 -13.87 3.86
CA LEU A 74 0.86 -12.49 3.55
C LEU A 74 1.66 -11.47 4.40
N LEU A 75 1.89 -11.75 5.68
CA LEU A 75 2.72 -10.91 6.54
C LEU A 75 4.14 -10.78 6.01
N VAL A 76 4.77 -11.90 5.61
CA VAL A 76 6.10 -11.91 4.99
C VAL A 76 6.13 -11.07 3.71
N TYR A 77 5.11 -11.19 2.87
CA TYR A 77 4.99 -10.39 1.65
C TYR A 77 4.88 -8.89 1.95
N LEU A 78 4.00 -8.50 2.88
CA LEU A 78 3.80 -7.10 3.27
C LEU A 78 5.07 -6.50 3.88
N LEU A 79 5.80 -7.27 4.70
CA LEU A 79 7.07 -6.82 5.28
C LEU A 79 8.19 -6.71 4.25
N ARG A 80 8.16 -7.52 3.20
CA ARG A 80 9.15 -7.43 2.11
C ARG A 80 9.00 -6.17 1.29
N HIS A 81 7.76 -5.75 1.00
CA HIS A 81 7.47 -4.70 0.02
C HIS A 81 6.98 -3.38 0.61
N TYR A 82 6.36 -3.43 1.80
CA TYR A 82 5.65 -2.29 2.39
C TYR A 82 6.01 -2.08 3.87
N ARG A 83 7.23 -2.44 4.27
CA ARG A 83 7.74 -2.18 5.62
C ARG A 83 8.22 -0.73 5.80
N ASP A 84 8.04 -0.16 7.00
CA ASP A 84 8.82 1.03 7.43
C ASP A 84 10.28 0.60 7.68
N PRO A 85 11.28 1.15 6.95
CA PRO A 85 12.69 0.87 7.21
C PRO A 85 13.12 1.16 8.66
N ALA A 86 12.46 2.11 9.33
CA ALA A 86 12.69 2.45 10.74
C ALA A 86 11.96 1.50 11.71
N GLY A 87 11.12 0.58 11.22
CA GLY A 87 10.46 -0.45 12.02
C GLY A 87 9.33 0.03 12.93
N ARG A 88 8.77 1.22 12.69
CA ARG A 88 7.67 1.79 13.49
C ARG A 88 6.32 1.18 13.15
#